data_AF-A0A0B7AGB1-F1
#
_entry.id   AF-A0A0B7AGB1-F1
#
_cell.length_a   1.000
_cell.length_b   1.000
_cell.length_c   1.000
_cell.angle_alpha   90.00
_cell.angle_beta   90.00
_cell.angle_gamma   90.00
#
_symmetry.space_group_name_H-M   'P 1'
#
loop_
_entity.id
_entity.type
_entity.pdbx_description
1 polymer ?
#
loop_
_entity_poly.entity_id
_entity_poly.type
_entity_poly.pdbx_seq_one_letter_code
_entity_poly.pdbx_strand_id
1 'polypeptide(L)'
;MIIPTIYTPLTKKLAVLDVTQGGRCGAQYMDFIRCASVVGRYRADYDCYKELADFRECTINDKQIKRCRIMEQERKRQNRPPIEALGKDIPEKYHI
;
A
#
# COMPACT_ATOMS: atom_id res chain seq x y z
N MET A 1 -2.99 -17.07 2.99
CA MET A 1 -4.03 -16.14 2.50
C MET A 1 -5.21 -16.96 2.00
N ILE A 2 -6.38 -16.81 2.61
CA ILE A 2 -7.62 -17.46 2.16
C ILE A 2 -8.26 -16.49 1.17
N ILE A 3 -8.24 -16.85 -0.11
CA ILE A 3 -8.89 -16.04 -1.15
C ILE A 3 -10.33 -16.57 -1.27
N PRO A 4 -11.36 -15.76 -0.99
CA PRO A 4 -12.72 -16.19 -1.19
C PRO A 4 -12.92 -16.44 -2.69
N THR A 5 -13.21 -17.69 -3.06
CA THR A 5 -13.55 -18.09 -4.43
C THR A 5 -14.88 -17.49 -4.91
N ILE A 6 -15.67 -16.91 -4.00
CA ILE A 6 -16.96 -16.28 -4.28
C ILE A 6 -16.99 -14.89 -3.63
N TYR A 7 -17.09 -13.83 -4.44
CA TYR A 7 -17.28 -12.46 -3.96
C TYR A 7 -18.75 -12.07 -4.01
N THR A 8 -19.37 -12.07 -2.84
CA THR A 8 -20.75 -11.66 -2.60
C THR A 8 -20.75 -10.50 -1.60
N PRO A 9 -21.84 -9.72 -1.50
CA PRO A 9 -21.99 -8.73 -0.44
C PRO A 9 -21.81 -9.33 0.97
N LEU A 10 -22.16 -10.61 1.15
CA LEU A 10 -21.95 -11.34 2.40
C LEU A 10 -20.47 -11.63 2.64
N THR A 11 -19.72 -12.12 1.65
CA THR A 11 -18.27 -12.34 1.80
C THR A 11 -17.50 -11.03 1.95
N LYS A 12 -17.97 -9.92 1.37
CA LYS A 12 -17.43 -8.57 1.61
C LYS A 12 -17.63 -8.08 3.05
N LYS A 13 -18.77 -8.39 3.67
CA LYS A 13 -19.01 -8.06 5.09
C LYS A 13 -18.24 -8.98 6.04
N LEU A 14 -18.09 -10.26 5.69
CA LEU A 14 -17.32 -11.23 6.48
C LEU A 14 -15.80 -11.04 6.32
N ALA A 15 -15.32 -10.50 5.19
CA ALA A 15 -13.92 -10.16 4.98
C ALA A 15 -13.42 -9.08 5.97
N VAL A 16 -14.32 -8.31 6.59
CA VAL A 16 -13.96 -7.33 7.63
C VAL A 16 -13.40 -7.99 8.90
N LEU A 17 -13.69 -9.28 9.12
CA LEU A 17 -13.05 -10.08 10.18
C LEU A 17 -11.59 -10.41 9.87
N ASP A 18 -11.16 -10.25 8.61
CA ASP A 18 -9.77 -10.33 8.25
C ASP A 18 -9.06 -9.05 8.67
N VAL A 19 -8.07 -9.19 9.55
CA VAL A 19 -7.31 -8.08 10.17
C VAL A 19 -6.61 -7.19 9.13
N THR A 20 -6.44 -7.68 7.91
CA THR A 20 -5.86 -6.98 6.77
C THR A 20 -6.78 -5.91 6.17
N GLN A 21 -8.11 -6.07 6.23
CA GLN A 21 -9.05 -5.12 5.61
C GLN A 21 -9.15 -3.79 6.39
N GLY A 22 -9.07 -3.82 7.72
CA GLY A 22 -9.12 -2.62 8.58
C GLY A 22 -7.77 -1.94 8.80
N GLY A 23 -6.68 -2.52 8.30
CA GLY A 23 -5.33 -2.02 8.52
C GLY A 23 -4.92 -0.89 7.57
N ARG A 24 -3.70 -0.37 7.77
CA ARG A 24 -3.07 0.68 6.94
C ARG A 24 -3.08 0.37 5.43
N CYS A 25 -3.00 -0.90 5.06
CA CYS A 25 -2.97 -1.38 3.67
C CYS A 25 -4.27 -2.06 3.23
N GLY A 26 -5.37 -1.80 3.95
CA GLY A 26 -6.66 -2.45 3.69
C GLY A 26 -7.24 -2.14 2.30
N ALA A 27 -6.97 -0.95 1.76
CA ALA A 27 -7.43 -0.60 0.41
C ALA A 27 -6.78 -1.51 -0.66
N GLN A 28 -5.44 -1.62 -0.65
CA GLN A 28 -4.70 -2.47 -1.58
C GLN A 28 -5.05 -3.95 -1.41
N TYR A 29 -5.27 -4.38 -0.16
CA TYR A 29 -5.76 -5.73 0.10
C TYR A 29 -7.11 -6.00 -0.56
N MET A 30 -8.06 -5.05 -0.43
CA MET A 30 -9.38 -5.20 -1.02
C MET A 30 -9.36 -5.18 -2.55
N ASP A 31 -8.45 -4.44 -3.16
CA ASP A 31 -8.29 -4.45 -4.62
C ASP A 31 -7.77 -5.81 -5.11
N PHE A 32 -6.80 -6.41 -4.40
CA PHE A 32 -6.37 -7.78 -4.68
C PHE A 32 -7.50 -8.78 -4.53
N ILE A 33 -8.28 -8.71 -3.43
CA ILE A 33 -9.41 -9.63 -3.19
C ILE A 33 -10.49 -9.50 -4.27
N ARG A 34 -10.79 -8.28 -4.72
CA ARG A 34 -11.74 -8.05 -5.83
C ARG A 34 -11.26 -8.71 -7.11
N CYS A 35 -10.00 -8.51 -7.49
CA CYS A 35 -9.45 -9.14 -8.69
C CYS A 35 -9.45 -10.68 -8.55
N ALA A 36 -8.90 -11.18 -7.45
CA ALA A 36 -8.73 -12.61 -7.21
C ALA A 36 -10.06 -13.37 -7.15
N SER A 37 -11.14 -12.70 -6.75
CA SER A 37 -12.48 -13.28 -6.73
C SER A 37 -13.10 -13.51 -8.12
N VAL A 38 -12.66 -12.77 -9.13
CA VAL A 38 -13.16 -12.92 -10.51
C VAL A 38 -12.41 -14.05 -11.21
N VAL A 39 -11.09 -14.11 -11.05
CA VAL A 39 -10.23 -15.07 -11.76
C VAL A 39 -10.04 -16.39 -11.02
N GLY A 40 -10.35 -16.42 -9.73
CA GLY A 40 -10.15 -17.56 -8.84
C GLY A 40 -8.69 -17.71 -8.37
N ARG A 41 -8.51 -18.47 -7.27
CA ARG A 41 -7.22 -18.59 -6.56
C ARG A 41 -6.04 -18.99 -7.45
N TYR A 42 -6.24 -19.94 -8.36
CA TYR A 42 -5.13 -20.47 -9.18
C TYR A 42 -4.57 -19.47 -10.19
N ARG A 43 -5.42 -18.57 -10.68
CA ARG A 43 -5.04 -17.55 -11.66
C ARG A 43 -4.67 -16.21 -11.03
N ALA A 44 -5.11 -15.98 -9.79
CA ALA A 44 -4.89 -14.73 -9.07
C ALA A 44 -3.40 -14.32 -8.96
N ASP A 45 -2.49 -15.28 -8.81
CA ASP A 45 -1.05 -14.98 -8.71
C ASP A 45 -0.47 -14.37 -10.00
N TYR A 46 -1.06 -14.69 -11.16
CA TYR A 46 -0.63 -14.20 -12.46
C TYR A 46 -1.50 -13.01 -12.93
N ASP A 47 -2.81 -13.19 -12.95
CA ASP A 47 -3.76 -12.20 -13.48
C ASP A 47 -3.90 -10.99 -12.55
N CYS A 48 -3.78 -11.18 -11.23
CA CYS A 48 -3.89 -10.13 -10.20
C CYS A 48 -2.52 -9.76 -9.59
N TYR A 49 -1.44 -9.99 -10.34
CA TYR A 49 -0.08 -9.77 -9.86
C TYR A 49 0.16 -8.31 -9.43
N LYS A 50 -0.44 -7.35 -10.13
CA LYS A 50 -0.23 -5.91 -9.87
C LYS A 50 -0.80 -5.51 -8.52
N GLU A 51 -2.03 -5.93 -8.25
CA GLU A 51 -2.76 -5.67 -7.00
C GLU A 51 -2.04 -6.34 -5.83
N LEU A 52 -1.54 -7.57 -6.04
CA LEU A 52 -0.72 -8.27 -5.05
C LEU A 52 0.62 -7.54 -4.80
N ALA A 53 1.25 -7.02 -5.85
CA ALA A 53 2.50 -6.27 -5.76
C ALA A 53 2.30 -4.94 -5.02
N ASP A 54 1.18 -4.26 -5.22
CA ASP A 54 0.85 -3.01 -4.53
C ASP A 54 0.51 -3.26 -3.06
N PHE A 55 -0.21 -4.34 -2.74
CA PHE A 55 -0.42 -4.74 -1.35
C PHE A 55 0.90 -5.05 -0.64
N ARG A 56 1.80 -5.81 -1.28
CA ARG A 56 3.15 -6.08 -0.76
C ARG A 56 3.96 -4.80 -0.60
N GLU A 57 3.92 -3.90 -1.57
CA GLU A 57 4.61 -2.61 -1.50
C GLU A 57 4.10 -1.81 -0.31
N CYS A 58 2.78 -1.69 -0.10
CA CYS A 58 2.25 -0.95 1.03
C CYS A 58 2.74 -1.51 2.38
N THR A 59 2.84 -2.85 2.50
CA THR A 59 3.29 -3.48 3.75
C THR A 59 4.78 -3.26 4.03
N ILE A 60 5.63 -3.23 3.00
CA ILE A 60 7.10 -3.22 3.16
C ILE A 60 7.69 -1.82 2.90
N ASN A 61 7.03 -1.00 2.09
CA ASN A 61 7.46 0.31 1.59
C ASN A 61 8.83 0.28 0.87
N ASP A 62 9.25 -0.86 0.32
CA ASP A 62 10.58 -1.04 -0.29
C ASP A 62 10.82 -0.07 -1.47
N LYS A 63 9.85 0.05 -2.38
CA LYS A 63 9.97 0.94 -3.53
C LYS A 63 10.01 2.40 -3.08
N GLN A 64 9.18 2.78 -2.12
CA GLN A 64 9.16 4.14 -1.57
C GLN A 64 10.50 4.49 -0.90
N ILE A 65 11.07 3.59 -0.09
CA ILE A 65 12.37 3.80 0.55
C ILE A 65 13.48 3.96 -0.49
N LYS A 66 13.52 3.07 -1.49
CA LYS A 66 14.49 3.16 -2.60
C LYS A 66 14.36 4.48 -3.35
N ARG A 67 13.14 4.91 -3.65
CA ARG A 67 12.87 6.20 -4.29
C ARG A 67 13.41 7.36 -3.46
N CYS A 68 13.16 7.38 -2.15
CA CYS A 68 13.68 8.41 -1.25
C CYS A 68 15.21 8.45 -1.24
N ARG A 69 15.88 7.29 -1.19
CA ARG A 69 17.36 7.22 -1.23
C ARG A 69 17.93 7.77 -2.53
N ILE A 70 17.33 7.42 -3.68
CA ILE A 70 17.77 7.93 -4.98
C ILE A 70 17.60 9.46 -5.03
N MET A 71 16.45 9.97 -4.58
CA MET A 71 16.22 11.42 -4.52
C MET A 71 17.22 12.13 -3.60
N GLU A 72 17.55 11.53 -2.47
CA GLU A 72 18.55 12.09 -1.55
C GLU A 72 19.96 12.11 -2.15
N GLN A 73 20.36 11.04 -2.84
CA GLN A 73 21.64 10.97 -3.55
C GLN A 73 21.73 12.02 -4.65
N GLU A 74 20.66 12.23 -5.42
CA GLU A 74 20.59 13.27 -6.44
C GLU A 74 20.70 14.68 -5.85
N ARG A 75 20.08 14.93 -4.69
CA ARG A 75 20.22 16.21 -3.99
C ARG A 75 21.64 16.45 -3.50
N LYS A 76 22.29 15.42 -2.96
CA LYS A 76 23.71 15.48 -2.52
C LYS A 76 24.63 15.75 -3.70
N ARG A 77 24.43 15.06 -4.82
CA ARG A 77 25.18 15.30 -6.07
C ARG A 77 25.09 16.75 -6.54
N GLN A 78 23.92 17.36 -6.37
CA GLN A 78 23.64 18.74 -6.78
C GLN A 78 23.98 19.79 -5.71
N ASN A 79 24.54 19.40 -4.56
CA ASN A 79 24.82 20.28 -3.42
C ASN A 79 23.62 21.17 -3.02
N ARG A 80 22.40 20.64 -3.11
CA ARG A 80 21.20 21.42 -2.79
C ARG A 80 21.13 21.69 -1.28
N PRO A 81 20.72 22.89 -0.84
CA PRO A 81 20.51 23.16 0.57
C PRO A 81 19.41 22.26 1.15
N PRO A 82 19.38 22.04 2.48
CA PRO A 82 18.27 21.37 3.15
C PRO A 82 16.93 22.04 2.81
N ILE A 83 15.88 21.24 2.69
CA ILE A 83 14.52 21.78 2.51
C ILE A 83 14.06 22.27 3.88
N GLU A 84 13.76 23.55 4.01
CA GLU A 84 13.13 24.09 5.22
C GLU A 84 11.73 23.49 5.37
N ALA A 85 11.39 23.06 6.59
CA ALA A 85 10.05 22.56 6.87
C ALA A 85 9.05 23.70 6.68
N LEU A 86 8.03 23.49 5.84
CA LEU A 86 6.95 24.46 5.75
C LEU A 86 6.15 24.39 7.06
N GLY A 87 5.58 25.51 7.51
CA GLY A 87 4.79 25.53 8.75
C GLY A 87 3.67 24.48 8.79
N LYS A 88 3.13 24.12 7.63
CA LYS A 88 2.13 23.05 7.44
C LYS A 88 2.64 21.62 7.66
N ASP A 89 3.96 21.43 7.60
CA ASP A 89 4.62 20.13 7.78
C ASP A 89 4.97 19.89 9.26
N ILE A 90 4.83 20.93 10.10
CA ILE A 90 5.02 20.86 11.55
C ILE A 90 3.70 20.36 12.16
N PRO A 91 3.70 19.26 12.93
CA PRO A 91 2.48 18.81 13.61
C PRO A 91 1.98 19.89 14.55
N GLU A 92 0.67 20.16 14.55
CA GLU A 92 0.03 21.23 15.33
C GLU A 92 0.46 21.31 16.80
N LYS A 93 0.80 20.15 17.38
CA LYS A 93 1.30 20.00 18.75
C LYS A 93 2.62 20.76 19.03
N TYR A 94 3.34 21.21 18.01
CA TYR A 94 4.62 21.93 18.12
C TYR A 94 4.53 23.41 17.73
N HIS A 95 3.33 23.94 17.48
CA HIS A 95 3.10 25.38 17.41
C HIS A 95 2.99 25.94 18.83
N ILE A 96 4.13 26.38 19.38
CA ILE A 96 4.21 27.15 20.63
C ILE A 96 3.77 28.59 20.36
#